data_AF-A0A2S9XBT9-F1
#
_entry.id   AF-A0A2S9XBT9-F1
#
_cell.length_a   1.000
_cell.length_b   1.000
_cell.length_c   1.000
_cell.angle_alpha   90.00
_cell.angle_beta   90.00
_cell.angle_gamma   90.00
#
_symmetry.space_group_name_H-M   'P 1'
#
loop_
_entity.id
_entity.type
_entity.pdbx_description
1 polymer ?
#
loop_
_entity_poly.entity_id
_entity_poly.type
_entity_poly.pdbx_seq_one_letter_code
_entity_poly.pdbx_strand_id
1 'polypeptide(L)'
;MRCHAYQLPSEVYRALEAQILEALADASLEQLGYLLGDHDLKVELLSGEWRVLFEAARDISYQVVKLGERRARMAISPDELSELVTLLRSPERQVDWAPISFGLAELVDALPVGMDLVGLVIVEEDDDWMWRESTHEIIAIRPEVYSLIEPHMHELIKIGDFGALARLAGDHCEGAIEFSNQRWFDLGQAIVTHAPELIPVIEATVSPPDVYTSVREALSLVADPRTQPSLDAWLRVHSDGHQYALFFRDIRREVE
;
A
#
# COMPACT_ATOMS: atom_id res chain seq x y z
N MET A 1 1.28 -6.40 2.99
CA MET A 1 0.28 -6.19 4.04
C MET A 1 -0.84 -5.23 3.64
N ARG A 2 -2.03 -5.78 3.43
CA ARG A 2 -3.31 -5.05 3.44
C ARG A 2 -3.94 -5.17 4.84
N CYS A 3 -5.00 -4.42 5.09
CA CYS A 3 -5.79 -4.56 6.31
C CYS A 3 -7.27 -4.77 5.99
N HIS A 4 -8.00 -5.33 6.94
CA HIS A 4 -9.43 -5.53 6.86
C HIS A 4 -10.13 -4.89 8.03
N ALA A 5 -11.17 -4.13 7.73
CA ALA A 5 -12.03 -3.52 8.74
C ALA A 5 -13.22 -4.43 9.02
N TYR A 6 -13.44 -4.73 10.29
CA TYR A 6 -14.50 -5.57 10.84
C TYR A 6 -15.43 -4.72 11.70
N GLN A 7 -16.72 -4.76 11.39
CA GLN A 7 -17.74 -4.11 12.22
C GLN A 7 -18.33 -5.10 13.22
N LEU A 8 -18.33 -4.73 14.50
CA LEU A 8 -18.97 -5.50 15.56
C LEU A 8 -20.17 -4.72 16.09
N PRO A 9 -21.33 -5.36 16.36
CA PRO A 9 -22.41 -4.71 17.08
C PRO A 9 -21.91 -4.13 18.42
N SER A 10 -22.38 -2.95 18.81
CA SER A 10 -21.82 -2.22 19.96
C SER A 10 -21.92 -2.98 21.28
N GLU A 11 -22.99 -3.76 21.48
CA GLU A 11 -23.12 -4.65 22.65
C GLU A 11 -22.05 -5.75 22.67
N VAL A 12 -21.72 -6.32 21.51
CA VAL A 12 -20.68 -7.34 21.36
C VAL A 12 -19.31 -6.71 21.59
N TYR A 13 -19.04 -5.56 20.94
CA TYR A 13 -17.79 -4.84 21.13
C TYR A 13 -17.56 -4.52 22.61
N ARG A 14 -18.55 -3.92 23.29
CA ARG A 14 -18.43 -3.57 24.72
C ARG A 14 -18.24 -4.78 25.62
N ALA A 15 -18.82 -5.93 25.28
CA ALA A 15 -18.60 -7.17 26.03
C ALA A 15 -17.17 -7.71 25.86
N LEU A 16 -16.55 -7.47 24.72
CA LEU A 16 -15.22 -7.99 24.34
C LEU A 16 -14.11 -6.94 24.40
N GLU A 17 -14.41 -5.68 24.70
CA GLU A 17 -13.51 -4.54 24.51
C GLU A 17 -12.12 -4.76 25.13
N ALA A 18 -12.07 -5.17 26.41
CA ALA A 18 -10.80 -5.43 27.08
C ALA A 18 -9.99 -6.55 26.38
N GLN A 19 -10.66 -7.60 25.90
CA GLN A 19 -10.04 -8.71 25.18
C GLN A 19 -9.56 -8.28 23.79
N ILE A 20 -10.33 -7.44 23.10
CA ILE A 20 -9.94 -6.85 21.81
C ILE A 20 -8.68 -6.03 22.01
N LEU A 21 -8.68 -5.06 22.93
CA LEU A 21 -7.54 -4.17 23.16
C LEU A 21 -6.27 -4.94 23.56
N GLU A 22 -6.39 -5.96 24.41
CA GLU A 22 -5.28 -6.85 24.76
C GLU A 22 -4.80 -7.68 23.55
N ALA A 23 -5.72 -8.25 22.78
CA ALA A 23 -5.40 -9.05 21.60
C ALA A 23 -4.73 -8.23 20.48
N LEU A 24 -5.12 -6.97 20.28
CA LEU A 24 -4.49 -6.11 19.29
C LEU A 24 -2.99 -5.93 19.59
N ALA A 25 -2.61 -5.84 20.86
CA ALA A 25 -1.21 -5.68 21.24
C ALA A 25 -0.38 -6.90 20.84
N ASP A 26 -0.82 -8.12 21.18
CA ASP A 26 0.08 -9.29 21.22
C ASP A 26 -0.48 -10.60 20.63
N ALA A 27 -1.77 -10.69 20.32
CA ALA A 27 -2.35 -11.93 19.77
C ALA A 27 -1.91 -12.19 18.33
N SER A 28 -1.95 -13.46 17.91
CA SER A 28 -1.79 -13.83 16.50
C SER A 28 -3.00 -13.37 15.67
N LEU A 29 -2.83 -13.28 14.34
CA LEU A 29 -3.92 -12.96 13.42
C LEU A 29 -5.05 -14.00 13.53
N GLU A 30 -4.71 -15.29 13.63
CA GLU A 30 -5.68 -16.38 13.82
C GLU A 30 -6.52 -16.18 15.10
N GLN A 31 -5.87 -15.82 16.21
CA GLN A 31 -6.57 -15.57 17.48
C GLN A 31 -7.53 -14.38 17.38
N LEU A 32 -7.11 -13.30 16.71
CA LEU A 32 -7.97 -12.16 16.43
C LEU A 32 -9.13 -12.55 15.49
N GLY A 33 -8.88 -13.36 14.47
CA GLY A 33 -9.93 -13.87 13.58
C GLY A 33 -11.02 -14.62 14.34
N TYR A 34 -10.65 -15.48 15.31
CA TYR A 34 -11.63 -16.14 16.17
C TYR A 34 -12.41 -15.18 17.08
N LEU A 35 -11.75 -14.13 17.58
CA LEU A 35 -12.39 -13.13 18.44
C LEU A 35 -13.37 -12.25 17.65
N LEU A 36 -13.02 -11.91 16.42
CA LEU A 36 -13.83 -11.07 15.53
C LEU A 36 -14.96 -11.85 14.85
N GLY A 37 -14.95 -13.19 14.90
CA GLY A 37 -16.07 -14.05 14.48
C GLY A 37 -16.51 -13.88 13.02
N ASP A 38 -17.65 -14.49 12.67
CA ASP A 38 -18.34 -14.31 11.36
C ASP A 38 -19.05 -12.94 11.27
N HIS A 39 -18.42 -11.86 11.74
CA HIS A 39 -19.06 -10.54 11.71
C HIS A 39 -19.02 -9.94 10.29
N ASP A 40 -20.21 -9.55 9.82
CA ASP A 40 -20.67 -9.60 8.42
C ASP A 40 -20.05 -8.58 7.44
N LEU A 41 -19.21 -7.65 7.90
CA LEU A 41 -18.61 -6.67 6.99
C LEU A 41 -17.09 -6.63 7.11
N LYS A 42 -16.45 -7.26 6.11
CA LYS A 42 -15.01 -7.23 5.84
C LYS A 42 -14.78 -6.23 4.70
N VAL A 43 -14.40 -4.99 5.03
CA VAL A 43 -13.96 -4.00 4.04
C VAL A 43 -12.44 -4.12 3.90
N GLU A 44 -11.96 -4.38 2.69
CA GLU A 44 -10.54 -4.41 2.39
C GLU A 44 -9.99 -2.99 2.32
N LEU A 45 -8.89 -2.74 3.02
CA LEU A 45 -8.11 -1.51 2.90
C LEU A 45 -6.76 -1.84 2.26
N LEU A 46 -6.50 -1.22 1.11
CA LEU A 46 -5.25 -1.37 0.39
C LEU A 46 -4.06 -0.83 1.19
N SER A 47 -2.83 -1.23 0.83
CA SER A 47 -1.67 -0.92 1.67
C SER A 47 -1.43 0.57 1.92
N GLY A 48 -1.79 1.46 0.99
CA GLY A 48 -1.73 2.92 1.20
C GLY A 48 -2.91 3.46 2.01
N GLU A 49 -4.10 2.89 1.85
CA GLU A 49 -5.34 3.37 2.46
C GLU A 49 -5.33 3.26 3.98
N TRP A 50 -5.01 2.08 4.50
CA TRP A 50 -4.99 1.89 5.95
C TRP A 50 -3.92 2.76 6.60
N ARG A 51 -2.80 3.03 5.90
CA ARG A 51 -1.71 3.86 6.45
C ARG A 51 -2.12 5.31 6.62
N VAL A 52 -2.73 5.90 5.59
CA VAL A 52 -3.25 7.27 5.68
C VAL A 52 -4.40 7.38 6.68
N LEU A 53 -5.24 6.33 6.79
CA LEU A 53 -6.32 6.28 7.77
C LEU A 53 -5.78 6.22 9.20
N PHE A 54 -4.82 5.33 9.48
CA PHE A 54 -4.25 5.17 10.81
C PHE A 54 -3.52 6.45 11.25
N GLU A 55 -2.77 7.07 10.34
CA GLU A 55 -2.12 8.34 10.64
C GLU A 55 -3.14 9.43 10.97
N ALA A 56 -4.22 9.53 10.20
CA ALA A 56 -5.29 10.49 10.44
C ALA A 56 -6.06 10.22 11.73
N ALA A 57 -6.26 8.96 12.10
CA ALA A 57 -7.04 8.53 13.25
C ALA A 57 -6.21 8.40 14.54
N ARG A 58 -4.93 8.80 14.54
CA ARG A 58 -4.00 8.58 15.66
C ARG A 58 -4.49 9.12 17.00
N ASP A 59 -5.21 10.24 16.97
CA ASP A 59 -5.66 10.93 18.18
C ASP A 59 -7.05 10.46 18.68
N ILE A 60 -7.75 9.62 17.89
CA ILE A 60 -9.14 9.19 18.16
C ILE A 60 -9.28 7.69 18.39
N SER A 61 -8.18 6.93 18.32
CA SER A 61 -8.25 5.48 18.27
C SER A 61 -7.07 4.80 18.94
N TYR A 62 -7.31 3.59 19.44
CA TYR A 62 -6.22 2.72 19.88
C TYR A 62 -5.60 2.02 18.68
N GLN A 63 -4.28 2.15 18.51
CA GLN A 63 -3.55 1.60 17.37
C GLN A 63 -2.28 0.87 17.78
N VAL A 64 -1.96 -0.20 17.06
CA VAL A 64 -0.70 -0.95 17.15
C VAL A 64 -0.13 -1.09 15.76
N VAL A 65 0.92 -0.32 15.46
CA VAL A 65 1.65 -0.41 14.19
C VAL A 65 3.09 -0.80 14.47
N LYS A 66 3.45 -2.03 14.10
CA LYS A 66 4.81 -2.58 14.19
C LYS A 66 5.18 -3.17 12.84
N LEU A 67 5.70 -2.32 11.94
CA LEU A 67 5.96 -2.71 10.56
C LEU A 67 6.98 -3.86 10.42
N GLY A 68 8.02 -3.89 11.26
CA GLY A 68 8.99 -4.99 11.28
C GLY A 68 8.42 -6.33 11.73
N GLU A 69 7.26 -6.33 12.41
CA GLU A 69 6.51 -7.53 12.78
C GLU A 69 5.32 -7.78 11.83
N ARG A 70 5.19 -6.98 10.75
CA ARG A 70 4.03 -6.95 9.85
C ARG A 70 2.70 -6.93 10.61
N ARG A 71 2.60 -6.03 11.60
CA ARG A 71 1.41 -5.82 12.42
C ARG A 71 0.88 -4.41 12.23
N ALA A 72 -0.38 -4.27 11.86
CA ALA A 72 -1.08 -2.99 11.81
C ALA A 72 -2.54 -3.18 12.22
N ARG A 73 -2.84 -2.71 13.42
CA ARG A 73 -4.12 -2.94 14.06
C ARG A 73 -4.68 -1.65 14.64
N MET A 74 -5.99 -1.48 14.54
CA MET A 74 -6.69 -0.34 15.10
C MET A 74 -8.03 -0.79 15.66
N ALA A 75 -8.44 -0.22 16.79
CA ALA A 75 -9.80 -0.35 17.30
C ALA A 75 -10.42 1.02 17.55
N ILE A 76 -11.71 1.07 17.27
CA ILE A 76 -12.58 2.24 17.40
C ILE A 76 -13.76 1.77 18.21
N SER A 77 -13.90 2.31 19.41
CA SER A 77 -15.07 2.01 20.24
C SER A 77 -16.33 2.63 19.62
N PRO A 78 -17.53 2.12 19.98
CA PRO A 78 -18.79 2.74 19.56
C PRO A 78 -18.87 4.23 19.90
N ASP A 79 -18.24 4.65 21.00
CA ASP A 79 -18.27 6.03 21.48
C ASP A 79 -17.37 6.95 20.63
N GLU A 80 -16.29 6.42 20.06
CA GLU A 80 -15.33 7.13 19.18
C GLU A 80 -15.75 7.10 17.70
N LEU A 81 -16.72 6.25 17.32
CA LEU A 81 -17.12 6.04 15.94
C LEU A 81 -17.59 7.33 15.26
N SER A 82 -18.29 8.19 15.98
CA SER A 82 -18.78 9.47 15.44
C SER A 82 -17.65 10.38 14.97
N GLU A 83 -16.50 10.37 15.66
CA GLU A 83 -15.31 11.13 15.30
C GLU A 83 -14.64 10.54 14.06
N LEU A 84 -14.54 9.20 13.99
CA LEU A 84 -14.03 8.51 12.79
C LEU A 84 -14.90 8.78 11.57
N VAL A 85 -16.23 8.68 11.69
CA VAL A 85 -17.16 8.96 10.57
C VAL A 85 -17.03 10.41 10.12
N THR A 86 -16.86 11.35 11.05
CA THR A 86 -16.62 12.76 10.72
C THR A 86 -15.30 12.94 9.96
N LEU A 87 -14.25 12.24 10.39
CA LEU A 87 -12.94 12.24 9.73
C LEU A 87 -13.05 11.69 8.31
N LEU A 88 -13.67 10.52 8.14
CA LEU A 88 -13.87 9.85 6.84
C LEU A 88 -14.74 10.67 5.88
N ARG A 89 -15.67 11.48 6.40
CA ARG A 89 -16.57 12.34 5.62
C ARG A 89 -16.09 13.79 5.50
N SER A 90 -14.88 14.10 5.98
CA SER A 90 -14.29 15.44 5.82
C SER A 90 -14.10 15.75 4.32
N PRO A 91 -14.68 16.83 3.78
CA PRO A 91 -14.54 17.18 2.37
C PRO A 91 -13.08 17.33 1.93
N GLU A 92 -12.23 17.90 2.80
CA GLU A 92 -10.80 18.08 2.55
C GLU A 92 -10.13 16.71 2.36
N ARG A 93 -10.36 15.77 3.29
CA ARG A 93 -9.78 14.42 3.21
C ARG A 93 -10.34 13.62 2.05
N GLN A 94 -11.62 13.76 1.72
CA GLN A 94 -12.20 13.07 0.56
C GLN A 94 -11.56 13.53 -0.75
N VAL A 95 -11.21 14.82 -0.86
CA VAL A 95 -10.45 15.32 -2.02
C VAL A 95 -9.02 14.81 -1.98
N ASP A 96 -8.35 14.90 -0.84
CA ASP A 96 -6.94 14.51 -0.70
C ASP A 96 -6.73 13.01 -0.92
N TRP A 97 -7.63 12.16 -0.43
CA TRP A 97 -7.52 10.70 -0.51
C TRP A 97 -8.15 10.09 -1.76
N ALA A 98 -8.91 10.87 -2.55
CA ALA A 98 -9.53 10.39 -3.78
C ALA A 98 -8.62 9.55 -4.69
N PRO A 99 -7.31 9.84 -4.83
CA PRO A 99 -6.42 9.04 -5.68
C PRO A 99 -6.24 7.58 -5.23
N ILE A 100 -6.49 7.26 -3.95
CA ILE A 100 -6.26 5.94 -3.36
C ILE A 100 -7.51 5.39 -2.66
N SER A 101 -8.71 5.95 -2.84
CA SER A 101 -9.84 5.74 -1.93
C SER A 101 -10.76 4.55 -2.25
N PHE A 102 -10.25 3.41 -2.72
CA PHE A 102 -11.11 2.26 -3.04
C PHE A 102 -11.77 1.68 -1.78
N GLY A 103 -10.98 1.13 -0.87
CA GLY A 103 -11.47 0.59 0.40
C GLY A 103 -11.96 1.67 1.36
N LEU A 104 -11.37 2.87 1.30
CA LEU A 104 -11.82 4.00 2.13
C LEU A 104 -13.24 4.46 1.75
N ALA A 105 -13.58 4.47 0.46
CA ALA A 105 -14.95 4.81 0.03
C ALA A 105 -15.94 3.72 0.48
N GLU A 106 -15.58 2.44 0.34
CA GLU A 106 -16.40 1.34 0.87
C GLU A 106 -16.60 1.46 2.37
N LEU A 107 -15.56 1.81 3.13
CA LEU A 107 -15.64 2.02 4.57
C LEU A 107 -16.55 3.21 4.93
N VAL A 108 -16.50 4.30 4.17
CA VAL A 108 -17.41 5.45 4.35
C VAL A 108 -18.87 5.04 4.16
N ASP A 109 -19.16 4.26 3.13
CA ASP A 109 -20.53 3.80 2.81
C ASP A 109 -21.03 2.78 3.82
N ALA A 110 -20.12 1.96 4.34
CA ALA A 110 -20.37 0.94 5.32
C ALA A 110 -20.69 1.45 6.73
N LEU A 111 -20.18 2.64 7.10
CA LEU A 111 -20.35 3.17 8.46
C LEU A 111 -21.58 4.08 8.55
N PRO A 112 -22.58 3.73 9.41
CA PRO A 112 -23.81 4.49 9.51
C PRO A 112 -23.56 5.89 10.09
N VAL A 113 -24.26 6.89 9.55
CA VAL A 113 -24.19 8.25 10.08
C VAL A 113 -24.99 8.34 11.39
N GLY A 114 -24.33 8.74 12.47
CA GLY A 114 -24.98 9.15 13.73
C GLY A 114 -25.48 8.01 14.61
N MET A 115 -24.79 6.86 14.64
CA MET A 115 -25.22 5.70 15.43
C MET A 115 -24.06 4.99 16.13
N ASP A 116 -24.10 4.95 17.48
CA ASP A 116 -23.21 4.16 18.37
C ASP A 116 -23.55 2.65 18.32
N LEU A 117 -23.95 2.16 17.15
CA LEU A 117 -24.45 0.80 16.97
C LEU A 117 -23.34 -0.21 16.69
N VAL A 118 -22.13 0.25 16.35
CA VAL A 118 -21.01 -0.63 16.02
C VAL A 118 -19.70 -0.13 16.62
N GLY A 119 -18.80 -1.06 16.92
CA GLY A 119 -17.37 -0.80 17.05
C GLY A 119 -16.64 -1.29 15.80
N LEU A 120 -15.49 -0.70 15.50
CA LEU A 120 -14.66 -1.07 14.35
C LEU A 120 -13.33 -1.64 14.82
N VAL A 121 -12.93 -2.77 14.25
CA VAL A 121 -11.59 -3.33 14.45
C VAL A 121 -10.94 -3.52 13.08
N ILE A 122 -9.76 -2.96 12.88
CA ILE A 122 -8.98 -3.11 11.65
C ILE A 122 -7.74 -3.95 11.97
N VAL A 123 -7.49 -5.00 11.20
CA VAL A 123 -6.34 -5.91 11.38
C VAL A 123 -5.67 -6.19 10.05
N GLU A 124 -4.37 -6.48 10.09
CA GLU A 124 -3.63 -6.98 8.93
C GLU A 124 -4.22 -8.27 8.35
N GLU A 125 -3.93 -8.57 7.08
CA GLU A 125 -4.17 -9.89 6.48
C GLU A 125 -2.84 -10.60 6.18
N ASP A 126 -2.87 -11.93 6.17
CA ASP A 126 -1.76 -12.78 5.72
C ASP A 126 -1.32 -12.41 4.29
N ASP A 127 -0.01 -12.47 4.05
CA ASP A 127 0.59 -12.11 2.75
C ASP A 127 0.41 -13.21 1.66
N ASP A 128 -0.63 -14.05 1.77
CA ASP A 128 -0.92 -15.20 0.89
C ASP A 128 -1.33 -14.84 -0.56
N TRP A 129 -1.29 -13.55 -0.91
CA TRP A 129 -1.60 -13.03 -2.25
C TRP A 129 -0.59 -13.44 -3.34
N MET A 130 0.52 -14.09 -2.97
CA MET A 130 1.55 -14.52 -3.92
C MET A 130 1.24 -15.88 -4.55
N TRP A 131 0.39 -15.89 -5.58
CA TRP A 131 0.63 -16.80 -6.69
C TRP A 131 1.95 -16.36 -7.34
N ARG A 132 3.04 -16.96 -6.86
CA ARG A 132 4.45 -16.67 -7.17
C ARG A 132 4.79 -16.99 -8.62
N GLU A 133 4.47 -16.12 -9.56
CA GLU A 133 5.41 -15.87 -10.65
C GLU A 133 6.28 -14.69 -10.24
N SER A 134 7.43 -15.01 -9.66
CA SER A 134 8.45 -14.07 -9.22
C SER A 134 9.01 -13.29 -10.41
N THR A 135 8.57 -12.04 -10.58
CA THR A 135 9.09 -11.14 -11.60
C THR A 135 9.70 -9.89 -10.98
N HIS A 136 10.71 -9.35 -11.65
CA HIS A 136 11.20 -8.00 -11.37
C HIS A 136 10.29 -7.01 -12.08
N GLU A 137 10.14 -5.80 -11.55
CA GLU A 137 9.18 -4.84 -12.10
C GLU A 137 9.71 -3.41 -12.13
N ILE A 138 9.21 -2.64 -13.09
CA ILE A 138 9.20 -1.17 -13.02
C ILE A 138 7.74 -0.76 -12.90
N ILE A 139 7.42 -0.05 -11.82
CA ILE A 139 6.06 0.34 -11.48
C ILE A 139 5.94 1.86 -11.57
N ALA A 140 4.95 2.36 -12.32
CA ALA A 140 4.62 3.77 -12.42
C ALA A 140 3.49 4.13 -11.45
N ILE A 141 3.74 5.16 -10.64
CA ILE A 141 2.82 5.69 -9.63
C ILE A 141 2.55 7.16 -9.98
N ARG A 142 1.27 7.54 -10.08
CA ARG A 142 0.90 8.93 -10.37
C ARG A 142 1.39 9.89 -9.26
N PRO A 143 1.75 11.14 -9.57
CA PRO A 143 2.27 12.09 -8.59
C PRO A 143 1.36 12.31 -7.37
N GLU A 144 0.05 12.42 -7.60
CA GLU A 144 -0.94 12.64 -6.54
C GLU A 144 -1.10 11.41 -5.63
N VAL A 145 -0.90 10.21 -6.16
CA VAL A 145 -0.87 8.97 -5.37
C VAL A 145 0.45 8.88 -4.59
N TYR A 146 1.58 9.12 -5.28
CA TYR A 146 2.91 9.12 -4.68
C TYR A 146 2.99 10.06 -3.48
N SER A 147 2.43 11.27 -3.58
CA SER A 147 2.44 12.26 -2.50
C SER A 147 1.77 11.75 -1.21
N LEU A 148 0.79 10.84 -1.33
CA LEU A 148 0.10 10.24 -0.18
C LEU A 148 0.89 9.08 0.42
N ILE A 149 1.60 8.31 -0.41
CA ILE A 149 2.24 7.05 0.02
C ILE A 149 3.76 7.16 0.21
N GLU A 150 4.40 8.23 -0.27
CA GLU A 150 5.86 8.47 -0.20
C GLU A 150 6.42 8.32 1.23
N PRO A 151 5.84 8.96 2.27
CA PRO A 151 6.36 8.82 3.63
C PRO A 151 6.41 7.35 4.08
N HIS A 152 5.39 6.58 3.70
CA HIS A 152 5.30 5.17 4.03
C HIS A 152 6.23 4.29 3.19
N MET A 153 6.45 4.63 1.91
CA MET A 153 7.45 3.95 1.08
C MET A 153 8.84 4.10 1.69
N HIS A 154 9.21 5.31 2.11
CA HIS A 154 10.50 5.55 2.77
C HIS A 154 10.64 4.84 4.11
N GLU A 155 9.57 4.73 4.89
CA GLU A 155 9.58 3.95 6.12
C GLU A 155 9.86 2.47 5.86
N LEU A 156 9.23 1.88 4.84
CA LEU A 156 9.44 0.50 4.43
C LEU A 156 10.86 0.24 3.90
N ILE A 157 11.41 1.17 3.11
CA ILE A 157 12.82 1.14 2.68
C ILE A 157 13.75 1.15 3.90
N LYS A 158 13.49 2.01 4.88
CA LYS A 158 14.32 2.16 6.07
C LYS A 158 14.38 0.90 6.93
N ILE A 159 13.27 0.17 7.04
CA ILE A 159 13.22 -1.10 7.79
C ILE A 159 13.59 -2.32 6.94
N GLY A 160 13.75 -2.15 5.63
CA GLY A 160 14.12 -3.21 4.70
C GLY A 160 12.98 -4.17 4.33
N ASP A 161 11.72 -3.84 4.59
CA ASP A 161 10.58 -4.67 4.20
C ASP A 161 10.18 -4.38 2.74
N PHE A 162 10.99 -4.89 1.82
CA PHE A 162 10.79 -4.70 0.38
C PHE A 162 9.54 -5.43 -0.14
N GLY A 163 9.10 -6.50 0.53
CA GLY A 163 7.87 -7.20 0.17
C GLY A 163 6.63 -6.34 0.45
N ALA A 164 6.58 -5.71 1.62
CA ALA A 164 5.53 -4.73 1.92
C ALA A 164 5.61 -3.48 1.03
N LEU A 165 6.83 -3.03 0.69
CA LEU A 165 7.02 -1.91 -0.25
C LEU A 165 6.48 -2.24 -1.64
N ALA A 166 6.78 -3.42 -2.17
CA ALA A 166 6.28 -3.89 -3.45
C ALA A 166 4.75 -3.96 -3.45
N ARG A 167 4.14 -4.43 -2.35
CA ARG A 167 2.68 -4.41 -2.19
C ARG A 167 2.12 -2.99 -2.19
N LEU A 168 2.73 -2.07 -1.43
CA LEU A 168 2.31 -0.67 -1.38
C LEU A 168 2.34 -0.02 -2.76
N ALA A 169 3.42 -0.21 -3.50
CA ALA A 169 3.55 0.31 -4.86
C ALA A 169 2.56 -0.34 -5.82
N GLY A 170 2.42 -1.67 -5.78
CA GLY A 170 1.55 -2.43 -6.69
C GLY A 170 0.06 -2.15 -6.49
N ASP A 171 -0.40 -2.04 -5.24
CA ASP A 171 -1.80 -1.73 -4.92
C ASP A 171 -2.24 -0.36 -5.47
N HIS A 172 -1.28 0.56 -5.69
CA HIS A 172 -1.52 1.97 -5.99
C HIS A 172 -0.87 2.43 -7.31
N CYS A 173 -0.50 1.49 -8.19
CA CYS A 173 0.13 1.82 -9.46
C CYS A 173 -0.87 2.15 -10.57
N GLU A 174 -0.43 2.96 -11.53
CA GLU A 174 -1.17 3.13 -12.79
C GLU A 174 -0.78 2.08 -13.83
N GLY A 175 0.47 1.61 -13.77
CA GLY A 175 0.95 0.55 -14.64
C GLY A 175 2.26 -0.03 -14.16
N ALA A 176 2.47 -1.31 -14.47
CA ALA A 176 3.69 -2.03 -14.18
C ALA A 176 4.20 -2.73 -15.44
N ILE A 177 5.50 -2.94 -15.50
CA ILE A 177 6.13 -3.81 -16.51
C ILE A 177 7.00 -4.85 -15.82
N GLU A 178 6.75 -6.11 -16.16
CA GLU A 178 7.41 -7.27 -15.59
C GLU A 178 8.60 -7.77 -16.42
N PHE A 179 9.59 -8.31 -15.72
CA PHE A 179 10.79 -8.91 -16.28
C PHE A 179 11.06 -10.27 -15.64
N SER A 180 11.43 -11.23 -16.48
CA SER A 180 12.12 -12.44 -15.97
C SER A 180 13.51 -12.08 -15.46
N ASN A 181 14.10 -12.95 -14.62
CA ASN A 181 15.46 -12.76 -14.10
C ASN A 181 16.49 -12.46 -15.20
N GLN A 182 16.40 -13.17 -16.33
CA GLN A 182 17.32 -12.96 -17.46
C GLN A 182 17.14 -11.57 -18.09
N ARG A 183 15.89 -11.16 -18.33
CA ARG A 183 15.59 -9.86 -18.94
C ARG A 183 15.96 -8.69 -18.01
N TRP A 184 15.78 -8.86 -16.71
CA TRP A 184 16.22 -7.89 -15.71
C TRP A 184 17.75 -7.76 -15.67
N PHE A 185 18.46 -8.89 -15.74
CA PHE A 185 19.92 -8.89 -15.83
C PHE A 185 20.42 -8.22 -17.12
N ASP A 186 19.82 -8.55 -18.27
CA ASP A 186 20.19 -7.97 -19.57
C ASP A 186 19.93 -6.46 -19.60
N LEU A 187 18.81 -6.00 -19.02
CA LEU A 187 18.52 -4.58 -18.83
C LEU A 187 19.62 -3.90 -18.00
N GLY A 188 20.06 -4.54 -16.90
CA GLY A 188 21.16 -4.04 -16.08
C GLY A 188 22.47 -3.89 -16.85
N GLN A 189 22.81 -4.85 -17.72
CA GLN A 189 24.01 -4.77 -18.57
C GLN A 189 23.90 -3.63 -19.61
N ALA A 190 22.71 -3.45 -20.19
CA ALA A 190 22.45 -2.35 -21.12
C ALA A 190 22.57 -0.99 -20.41
N ILE A 191 22.04 -0.87 -19.19
CA ILE A 191 22.15 0.33 -18.35
C ILE A 191 23.61 0.69 -18.09
N VAL A 192 24.44 -0.25 -17.65
CA VAL A 192 25.87 -0.01 -17.41
C VAL A 192 26.59 0.53 -18.64
N THR A 193 26.18 0.08 -19.83
CA THR A 193 26.85 0.42 -21.10
C THR A 193 26.34 1.73 -21.70
N HIS A 194 25.04 1.99 -21.62
CA HIS A 194 24.38 3.03 -22.42
C HIS A 194 23.71 4.14 -21.61
N ALA A 195 23.38 3.90 -20.34
CA ALA A 195 22.69 4.85 -19.47
C ALA A 195 23.10 4.70 -17.99
N PRO A 196 24.41 4.81 -17.65
CA PRO A 196 24.92 4.52 -16.30
C PRO A 196 24.33 5.44 -15.21
N GLU A 197 23.77 6.59 -15.58
CA GLU A 197 23.03 7.49 -14.69
C GLU A 197 21.78 6.85 -14.05
N LEU A 198 21.24 5.77 -14.63
CA LEU A 198 20.11 5.03 -14.06
C LEU A 198 20.50 4.16 -12.86
N ILE A 199 21.78 3.81 -12.71
CA ILE A 199 22.26 2.95 -11.62
C ILE A 199 21.86 3.50 -10.24
N PRO A 200 22.22 4.74 -9.86
CA PRO A 200 21.85 5.27 -8.55
C PRO A 200 20.33 5.39 -8.36
N VAL A 201 19.57 5.60 -9.44
CA VAL A 201 18.09 5.69 -9.40
C VAL A 201 17.48 4.33 -9.05
N ILE A 202 17.96 3.26 -9.69
CA ILE A 202 17.49 1.89 -9.44
C ILE A 202 17.94 1.42 -8.06
N GLU A 203 19.17 1.74 -7.65
CA GLU A 203 19.67 1.41 -6.32
C GLU A 203 18.84 2.06 -5.20
N ALA A 204 18.42 3.31 -5.41
CA ALA A 204 17.50 4.04 -4.52
C ALA A 204 16.11 3.40 -4.42
N THR A 205 15.77 2.45 -5.29
CA THR A 205 14.51 1.68 -5.32
C THR A 205 13.28 2.48 -5.75
N VAL A 206 13.19 3.76 -5.37
CA VAL A 206 12.09 4.67 -5.69
C VAL A 206 12.66 5.96 -6.25
N SER A 207 12.12 6.42 -7.38
CA SER A 207 12.42 7.73 -7.96
C SER A 207 11.21 8.65 -7.88
N PRO A 208 11.37 9.90 -7.42
CA PRO A 208 10.26 10.84 -7.34
C PRO A 208 9.77 11.33 -8.73
N PRO A 209 8.56 11.92 -8.81
CA PRO A 209 7.99 12.48 -10.04
C PRO A 209 8.86 13.46 -10.82
N ASP A 210 9.59 14.33 -10.13
CA ASP A 210 10.36 15.43 -10.72
C ASP A 210 11.54 14.97 -11.59
N VAL A 211 12.02 13.74 -11.38
CA VAL A 211 13.07 13.12 -12.20
C VAL A 211 12.54 12.19 -13.28
N TYR A 212 11.22 12.02 -13.41
CA TYR A 212 10.62 11.05 -14.32
C TYR A 212 11.09 11.21 -15.77
N THR A 213 11.09 12.45 -16.28
CA THR A 213 11.44 12.72 -17.67
C THR A 213 12.86 12.23 -18.01
N SER A 214 13.85 12.53 -17.16
CA SER A 214 15.23 12.09 -17.40
C SER A 214 15.38 10.57 -17.27
N VAL A 215 14.73 9.96 -16.28
CA VAL A 215 14.74 8.50 -16.10
C VAL A 215 14.11 7.79 -17.29
N ARG A 216 12.97 8.28 -17.80
CA ARG A 216 12.28 7.71 -18.97
C ARG A 216 13.11 7.84 -20.25
N GLU A 217 13.74 8.99 -20.47
CA GLU A 217 14.63 9.20 -21.61
C GLU A 217 15.81 8.23 -21.58
N ALA A 218 16.45 8.06 -20.43
CA ALA A 218 17.52 7.09 -20.24
C ALA A 218 17.04 5.64 -20.41
N LEU A 219 15.87 5.27 -19.90
CA LEU A 219 15.26 3.95 -20.11
C LEU A 219 14.99 3.69 -21.60
N SER A 220 14.65 4.72 -22.37
CA SER A 220 14.40 4.59 -23.81
C SER A 220 15.68 4.30 -24.61
N LEU A 221 16.86 4.62 -24.08
CA LEU A 221 18.15 4.28 -24.70
C LEU A 221 18.53 2.80 -24.53
N VAL A 222 17.97 2.14 -23.52
CA VAL A 222 18.26 0.72 -23.18
C VAL A 222 17.09 -0.21 -23.50
N ALA A 223 15.91 0.32 -23.78
CA ALA A 223 14.74 -0.44 -24.20
C ALA A 223 14.92 -0.95 -25.64
N ASP A 224 15.42 -2.17 -25.80
CA ASP A 224 15.47 -2.85 -27.11
C ASP A 224 14.12 -3.56 -27.39
N PRO A 225 13.33 -3.11 -28.39
CA PRO A 225 12.04 -3.72 -28.70
C PRO A 225 12.16 -5.17 -29.18
N ARG A 226 13.35 -5.63 -29.60
CA ARG A 226 13.56 -7.02 -30.03
C ARG A 226 13.67 -7.98 -28.85
N THR A 227 14.13 -7.52 -27.70
CA THR A 227 14.38 -8.35 -26.52
C THR A 227 13.33 -8.13 -25.43
N GLN A 228 12.84 -6.91 -25.26
CA GLN A 228 11.77 -6.52 -24.33
C GLN A 228 10.78 -5.53 -24.99
N PRO A 229 9.95 -5.99 -25.96
CA PRO A 229 8.96 -5.14 -26.64
C PRO A 229 7.94 -4.49 -25.70
N SER A 230 7.68 -5.15 -24.57
CA SER A 230 6.74 -4.66 -23.55
C SER A 230 7.27 -3.45 -22.79
N LEU A 231 8.59 -3.30 -22.59
CA LEU A 231 9.17 -2.09 -22.01
C LEU A 231 9.06 -0.91 -22.97
N ASP A 232 9.38 -1.10 -24.25
CA ASP A 232 9.19 -0.09 -25.30
C ASP A 232 7.73 0.37 -25.38
N ALA A 233 6.78 -0.57 -25.38
CA ALA A 233 5.36 -0.25 -25.37
C ALA A 233 4.95 0.51 -24.10
N TRP A 234 5.40 0.06 -22.93
CA TRP A 234 5.11 0.70 -21.65
C TRP A 234 5.64 2.13 -21.58
N LEU A 235 6.88 2.38 -22.06
CA LEU A 235 7.47 3.73 -22.12
C LEU A 235 6.70 4.68 -23.03
N ARG A 236 6.11 4.18 -24.13
CA ARG A 236 5.24 4.98 -25.01
C ARG A 236 3.91 5.32 -24.35
N VAL A 237 3.29 4.37 -23.66
CA VAL A 237 2.02 4.62 -22.94
C VAL A 237 2.20 5.70 -21.87
N HIS A 238 3.34 5.68 -21.18
CA HIS A 238 3.62 6.61 -20.10
C HIS A 238 4.44 7.85 -20.54
N SER A 239 4.61 8.12 -21.85
CA SER A 239 5.38 9.27 -22.31
C SER A 239 4.64 10.60 -22.20
N ASP A 240 3.32 10.58 -22.42
CA ASP A 240 2.48 11.77 -22.59
C ASP A 240 1.45 11.94 -21.45
N GLY A 241 1.52 11.08 -20.43
CA GLY A 241 0.63 11.09 -19.27
C GLY A 241 1.13 12.02 -18.18
N HIS A 242 1.59 11.42 -17.08
CA HIS A 242 2.04 12.13 -15.89
C HIS A 242 3.56 12.13 -15.72
N GLN A 243 4.06 12.94 -14.78
CA GLN A 243 5.43 12.80 -14.26
C GLN A 243 5.40 11.72 -13.18
N TYR A 244 5.59 10.46 -13.54
CA TYR A 244 5.39 9.34 -12.61
C TYR A 244 6.54 9.23 -11.61
N ALA A 245 6.21 8.91 -10.35
CA ALA A 245 7.20 8.25 -9.51
C ALA A 245 7.40 6.82 -10.03
N LEU A 246 8.63 6.31 -9.97
CA LEU A 246 8.95 4.94 -10.40
C LEU A 246 9.45 4.12 -9.22
N PHE A 247 8.90 2.93 -9.04
CA PHE A 247 9.42 1.92 -8.14
C PHE A 247 10.06 0.79 -8.93
N PHE A 248 11.31 0.47 -8.58
CA PHE A 248 12.11 -0.57 -9.21
C PHE A 248 12.13 -1.79 -8.30
N ARG A 249 11.23 -2.73 -8.58
CA ARG A 249 11.07 -3.95 -7.79
C ARG A 249 12.14 -4.97 -8.17
N ASP A 250 12.98 -5.31 -7.21
CA ASP A 250 13.90 -6.43 -7.33
C ASP A 250 13.48 -7.54 -6.35
N ILE A 251 12.85 -8.60 -6.87
CA ILE A 251 12.35 -9.72 -6.07
C ILE A 251 13.45 -10.36 -5.20
N ARG A 252 14.73 -10.22 -5.57
CA ARG A 252 15.85 -10.73 -4.77
C ARG A 252 16.02 -9.99 -3.43
N ARG A 253 15.46 -8.79 -3.30
CA ARG A 253 15.43 -8.00 -2.06
C ARG A 253 14.26 -8.36 -1.15
N GLU A 254 13.28 -9.10 -1.65
CA GLU A 254 12.05 -9.46 -0.93
C GLU A 254 12.16 -10.79 -0.16
N VAL A 255 13.33 -11.43 -0.21
CA VAL A 255 13.57 -12.69 0.49
C VAL A 255 13.65 -12.43 2.00
N GLU A 256 12.80 -13.15 2.75
CA GLU A 256 12.69 -13.16 4.21
C GLU A 256 14.02 -13.41 4.94
#